data_AF-A0A537Y2M7-F1
#
_entry.id   AF-A0A537Y2M7-F1
#
_cell.length_a   1.000
_cell.length_b   1.000
_cell.length_c   1.000
_cell.angle_alpha   90.00
_cell.angle_beta   90.00
_cell.angle_gamma   90.00
#
_symmetry.space_group_name_H-M   'P 1'
#
loop_
_entity.id
_entity.type
_entity.pdbx_description
1 polymer ?
#
loop_
_entity_poly.entity_id
_entity_poly.type
_entity_poly.pdbx_seq_one_letter_code
_entity_poly.pdbx_strand_id
1 'polypeptide(L)'
;SKIFVFLGMDDAPEPGMTVKLRESHEQALSVPGAAPTGYGLGRSGWVTVPFGQRTPPLAVLKDWVEESYRVVAPKRLVAELDEQPAAARDRRRTPA
;
A
#
# COMPACT_ATOMS: atom_id res chain seq x y z
N SER A 1 6.70 -16.03 -3.27
CA SER A 1 6.11 -14.70 -3.45
C SER A 1 5.87 -14.06 -2.09
N LYS A 2 6.07 -12.75 -1.93
CA LYS A 2 5.76 -12.03 -0.68
C LYS A 2 4.56 -11.11 -0.92
N ILE A 3 3.64 -11.07 0.05
CA ILE A 3 2.47 -10.19 0.00
C ILE A 3 2.92 -8.77 0.39
N PHE A 4 2.48 -7.77 -0.36
CA PHE A 4 2.74 -6.34 -0.10
C PHE A 4 1.46 -5.50 -0.05
N VAL A 5 0.32 -6.06 -0.44
CA VAL A 5 -0.98 -5.38 -0.34
C VAL A 5 -2.06 -6.44 -0.18
N PHE A 6 -3.06 -6.15 0.64
CA PHE A 6 -4.35 -6.83 0.63
C PHE A 6 -5.41 -5.82 0.19
N LEU A 7 -6.31 -6.24 -0.70
CA LEU A 7 -7.43 -5.43 -1.21
C LEU A 7 -8.72 -6.20 -0.96
N GLY A 8 -9.63 -5.61 -0.20
CA GLY A 8 -10.80 -6.32 0.31
C GLY A 8 -10.40 -7.33 1.38
N MET A 9 -11.17 -7.37 2.46
CA MET A 9 -11.10 -8.45 3.44
C MET A 9 -12.54 -8.90 3.67
N ASP A 10 -12.81 -10.19 3.49
CA ASP A 10 -14.17 -10.74 3.51
C ASP A 10 -14.90 -10.46 4.84
N ASP A 11 -14.14 -10.35 5.93
CA ASP A 11 -14.66 -10.08 7.28
C ASP A 11 -14.69 -8.58 7.65
N ALA A 12 -14.28 -7.68 6.74
CA ALA A 12 -14.32 -6.25 7.01
C ALA A 12 -15.69 -5.65 6.63
N PRO A 13 -16.29 -4.81 7.48
CA PRO A 13 -17.59 -4.19 7.19
C PRO A 13 -17.53 -3.24 5.99
N GLU A 14 -16.35 -2.70 5.68
CA GLU A 14 -16.10 -1.82 4.54
C GLU A 14 -14.91 -2.35 3.74
N PRO A 15 -14.92 -2.24 2.40
CA PRO A 15 -13.75 -2.55 1.59
C PRO A 15 -12.59 -1.64 1.97
N GLY A 16 -11.35 -2.10 1.77
CA GLY A 16 -10.18 -1.31 2.11
C GLY A 16 -8.88 -1.90 1.58
N MET A 17 -7.80 -1.27 2.00
CA MET A 17 -6.43 -1.63 1.64
C MET A 17 -5.60 -1.84 2.90
N THR A 18 -4.84 -2.93 2.92
CA THR A 18 -3.84 -3.17 3.98
C THR A 18 -2.44 -3.18 3.36
N VAL A 19 -1.56 -2.31 3.86
CA VAL A 19 -0.20 -2.09 3.34
C VAL A 19 0.80 -1.98 4.48
N LYS A 20 2.07 -2.30 4.23
CA LYS A 20 3.15 -2.17 5.18
C LYS A 20 3.91 -0.87 4.97
N LEU A 21 3.81 0.06 5.92
CA LEU A 21 4.41 1.38 5.80
C LEU A 21 5.46 1.59 6.90
N ARG A 22 6.46 2.41 6.59
CA ARG A 22 7.47 2.91 7.53
C ARG A 22 7.46 4.42 7.57
N GLU A 23 7.56 5.06 6.41
CA GLU A 23 7.65 6.52 6.30
C GLU A 23 6.24 7.12 6.34
N SER A 24 5.29 6.52 5.60
CA SER A 24 3.92 7.03 5.53
C SER A 24 2.99 6.47 6.63
N HIS A 25 3.53 5.77 7.63
CA HIS A 25 2.71 5.04 8.62
C HIS A 25 1.80 5.98 9.43
N GLU A 26 2.36 7.04 10.01
CA GLU A 26 1.60 8.06 10.76
C GLU A 26 0.58 8.78 9.87
N GLN A 27 0.95 9.07 8.62
CA GLN A 27 0.06 9.69 7.66
C GLN A 27 -1.14 8.78 7.35
N ALA A 28 -0.91 7.48 7.13
CA ALA A 28 -1.98 6.52 6.88
C ALA A 28 -2.92 6.38 8.09
N LEU A 29 -2.40 6.39 9.31
CA LEU A 29 -3.20 6.36 10.54
C LEU A 29 -4.04 7.61 10.77
N SER A 30 -3.72 8.72 10.10
CA SER A 30 -4.56 9.93 10.14
C SER A 30 -5.83 9.82 9.30
N VAL A 31 -5.95 8.80 8.45
CA VAL A 31 -7.17 8.56 7.66
C VAL A 31 -8.28 8.07 8.59
N PRO A 32 -9.50 8.66 8.55
CA PRO A 32 -10.60 8.21 9.38
C PRO A 32 -10.91 6.72 9.21
N GLY A 33 -10.91 5.98 10.32
CA GLY A 33 -11.13 4.53 10.35
C GLY A 33 -9.91 3.68 10.04
N ALA A 34 -8.76 4.29 9.71
CA ALA A 34 -7.52 3.54 9.60
C ALA A 34 -7.03 3.07 10.98
N ALA A 35 -6.42 1.89 11.00
CA ALA A 35 -5.90 1.29 12.23
C ALA A 35 -4.69 0.38 11.93
N PRO A 36 -3.79 0.17 12.91
CA PRO A 36 -2.80 -0.89 12.83
C PRO A 36 -3.50 -2.23 12.59
N THR A 37 -3.01 -3.01 11.63
CA THR A 37 -3.66 -4.28 11.28
C THR A 37 -3.59 -5.28 12.45
N GLY A 38 -4.67 -6.03 12.64
CA GLY A 38 -4.77 -7.05 13.69
C GLY A 38 -3.77 -8.21 13.56
N TYR A 39 -3.92 -9.23 14.42
CA TYR A 39 -3.12 -10.47 14.39
C TYR A 39 -1.60 -10.26 14.43
N GLY A 40 -1.15 -9.19 15.10
CA GLY A 40 0.27 -8.85 15.23
C GLY A 40 0.92 -8.22 14.00
N LEU A 41 0.17 -8.06 12.89
CA LEU A 41 0.66 -7.39 11.69
C LEU A 41 0.95 -5.90 11.93
N GLY A 42 0.15 -5.24 12.76
CA GLY A 42 0.35 -3.84 13.14
C GLY A 42 1.70 -3.56 13.78
N ARG A 43 2.20 -4.48 14.63
CA ARG A 43 3.55 -4.36 15.22
C ARG A 43 4.68 -4.40 14.18
N SER A 44 4.39 -4.93 13.00
CA SER A 44 5.32 -5.01 11.88
C SER A 44 5.14 -3.87 10.86
N GLY A 45 4.37 -2.83 11.21
CA GLY A 45 4.10 -1.65 10.37
C GLY A 45 2.99 -1.84 9.34
N TRP A 46 2.14 -2.87 9.48
CA TRP A 46 0.96 -3.00 8.63
C TRP A 46 -0.17 -2.12 9.14
N VAL A 47 -0.78 -1.37 8.23
CA VAL A 47 -1.94 -0.52 8.49
C VAL A 47 -3.07 -0.92 7.55
N THR A 48 -4.28 -0.95 8.07
CA THR A 48 -5.51 -1.15 7.29
C THR A 48 -6.20 0.20 7.16
N VAL A 49 -6.48 0.61 5.92
CA VAL A 49 -7.14 1.87 5.57
C VAL A 49 -8.45 1.54 4.84
N PRO A 50 -9.61 1.96 5.36
CA PRO A 50 -10.89 1.71 4.71
C PRO A 50 -11.06 2.60 3.47
N PHE A 51 -11.79 2.10 2.49
CA PHE A 51 -12.31 2.89 1.38
C PHE A 51 -13.69 3.44 1.75
N GLY A 52 -13.91 4.71 1.48
CA GLY A 52 -15.15 5.44 1.76
C GLY A 52 -15.04 6.92 1.38
N GLN A 53 -15.82 7.78 2.04
CA GLN A 53 -15.85 9.21 1.71
C GLN A 53 -14.53 9.94 1.93
N ARG A 54 -13.68 9.45 2.84
CA ARG A 54 -12.39 10.06 3.20
C ARG A 54 -11.20 9.30 2.62
N THR A 55 -11.44 8.49 1.58
CA THR A 55 -10.37 7.76 0.88
C THR A 55 -9.31 8.75 0.38
N PRO A 56 -8.02 8.50 0.64
CA PRO A 56 -6.94 9.28 0.05
C PRO A 56 -7.00 9.30 -1.48
N PRO A 57 -6.46 10.33 -2.15
CA PRO A 57 -6.35 10.35 -3.60
C PRO A 57 -5.64 9.10 -4.13
N LEU A 58 -6.04 8.62 -5.31
CA LEU A 58 -5.47 7.41 -5.92
C LEU A 58 -3.93 7.45 -6.05
N ALA A 59 -3.35 8.62 -6.29
CA ALA A 59 -1.90 8.80 -6.32
C ALA A 59 -1.26 8.41 -4.97
N VAL A 60 -1.82 8.89 -3.86
CA VAL A 60 -1.36 8.55 -2.50
C VAL A 60 -1.49 7.06 -2.23
N LEU A 61 -2.61 6.44 -2.64
CA LEU A 61 -2.79 4.99 -2.49
C LEU A 61 -1.73 4.20 -3.29
N LYS A 62 -1.41 4.64 -4.51
CA LYS A 62 -0.35 4.03 -5.33
C LYS A 62 1.02 4.20 -4.69
N ASP A 63 1.32 5.36 -4.13
CA ASP A 63 2.58 5.63 -3.44
C ASP A 63 2.73 4.71 -2.21
N TRP A 64 1.67 4.51 -1.43
CA TRP A 64 1.67 3.57 -0.30
C TRP A 64 1.86 2.11 -0.72
N VAL A 65 1.26 1.71 -1.86
CA VAL A 65 1.49 0.37 -2.43
C VAL A 65 2.95 0.21 -2.88
N GLU A 66 3.53 1.24 -3.50
CA GLU A 66 4.95 1.23 -3.89
C GLU A 66 5.87 1.18 -2.67
N GLU A 67 5.60 1.97 -1.62
CA GLU A 67 6.34 1.93 -0.36
C GLU A 67 6.29 0.52 0.25
N SER A 68 5.10 -0.07 0.36
CA SER A 68 4.93 -1.41 0.90
C SER A 68 5.66 -2.46 0.08
N TYR A 69 5.62 -2.35 -1.25
CA TYR A 69 6.42 -3.20 -2.13
C TYR A 69 7.91 -3.09 -1.82
N ARG A 70 8.45 -1.86 -1.75
CA ARG A 70 9.87 -1.60 -1.43
C ARG A 70 10.26 -2.14 -0.06
N VAL A 71 9.36 -2.10 0.92
CA VAL A 71 9.60 -2.62 2.27
C VAL A 71 9.70 -4.15 2.30
N VAL A 72 8.89 -4.86 1.51
CA VAL A 72 8.85 -6.34 1.56
C VAL A 72 9.72 -7.03 0.50
N ALA A 73 9.89 -6.41 -0.66
CA ALA A 73 10.53 -7.02 -1.82
C ALA A 73 12.04 -7.28 -1.58
N PRO A 74 12.62 -8.33 -2.19
CA PRO A 74 14.07 -8.49 -2.25
C PRO A 74 14.75 -7.28 -2.89
N LYS A 75 15.93 -6.89 -2.40
CA LYS A 75 16.69 -5.72 -2.89
C LYS A 75 16.89 -5.71 -4.41
N ARG A 76 17.05 -6.88 -5.04
CA ARG A 76 17.19 -7.01 -6.50
C ARG A 76 15.99 -6.45 -7.25
N LEU A 77 14.77 -6.72 -6.79
CA LEU A 77 13.56 -6.26 -7.45
C LEU A 77 13.32 -4.76 -7.23
N VAL A 78 13.76 -4.24 -6.08
CA VAL A 78 13.74 -2.79 -5.83
C VAL A 78 14.69 -2.06 -6.77
N ALA A 79 15.91 -2.56 -6.94
CA ALA A 79 16.87 -1.98 -7.89
C ALA A 79 16.33 -1.99 -9.33
N GLU A 80 15.72 -3.11 -9.76
CA GLU A 80 15.08 -3.21 -11.08
C GLU A 80 13.92 -2.21 -11.24
N LEU A 81 13.16 -1.95 -10.18
CA LEU A 81 12.11 -0.93 -10.18
C LEU A 81 12.71 0.48 -10.35
N ASP A 82 13.82 0.77 -9.67
CA ASP A 82 14.49 2.07 -9.72
C ASP A 82 15.09 2.38 -11.10
N GLU A 83 15.60 1.36 -11.80
CA GLU A 83 16.15 1.49 -13.16
C GLU A 83 15.09 1.76 -14.23
N GLN A 84 13.81 1.56 -13.96
CA GLN A 84 12.75 1.84 -14.93
C GLN A 84 12.50 3.35 -15.07
N PRO A 85 12.62 3.94 -16.29
CA PRO A 85 12.32 5.34 -16.50
C PRO A 85 10.86 5.65 -16.16
N ALA A 86 10.60 6.81 -15.55
CA ALA A 86 9.25 7.22 -15.10
C ALA A 86 8.19 7.12 -16.22
N ALA A 87 8.55 7.46 -17.46
CA ALA A 87 7.68 7.34 -18.62
C ALA A 87 7.33 5.87 -18.96
N ALA A 88 8.23 4.92 -18.74
CA ALA A 88 7.96 3.49 -18.95
C ALA A 88 7.12 2.87 -17.82
N ARG A 89 7.24 3.42 -16.59
CA ARG A 89 6.39 3.02 -15.45
C ARG A 89 4.93 3.42 -15.67
N ASP A 90 4.68 4.56 -16.30
CA ASP A 90 3.33 5.09 -16.54
C ASP A 90 2.67 4.50 -17.79
N ARG A 91 3.44 4.21 -18.86
CA ARG A 91 2.95 3.59 -20.10
C ARG A 91 2.38 2.18 -19.93
N ARG A 92 2.78 1.46 -18.87
CA ARG A 92 2.16 0.16 -18.49
C ARG A 92 0.85 0.32 -17.71
N ARG A 93 0.42 1.54 -17.37
CA ARG A 93 -0.76 1.84 -16.54
C ARG A 93 -2.01 2.25 -17.31
N THR A 94 -1.92 2.45 -18.63
CA THR A 94 -3.10 2.68 -19.47
C THR A 94 -3.67 1.31 -19.87
N PRO A 95 -4.86 0.90 -19.42
CA PRO A 95 -5.52 -0.26 -20.00
C PRO A 95 -6.03 0.10 -21.40
N ALA A 96 -6.07 -0.90 -22.27
CA ALA A 96 -6.84 -0.86 -23.51
C ALA A 96 -8.34 -0.76 -23.22
#